data_AF-A0A426V2W5-F1
#
_entry.id   AF-A0A426V2W5-F1
#
_cell.length_a   1.000
_cell.length_b   1.000
_cell.length_c   1.000
_cell.angle_alpha   90.00
_cell.angle_beta   90.00
_cell.angle_gamma   90.00
#
_symmetry.space_group_name_H-M   'P 1'
#
loop_
_entity.id
_entity.type
_entity.pdbx_description
1 polymer ?
#
loop_
_entity_poly.entity_id
_entity_poly.type
_entity_poly.pdbx_seq_one_letter_code
_entity_poly.pdbx_strand_id
1 'polypeptide(L)'
;MTSTARRTVRGLAVLALAGGIALTAPAPAQAGVLDCTGYLSDRKYIVGPSVYLACEEAQDWDGHLRCFDRLVSIRVHPAHADEACHLV
;
A
#
# COMPACT_ATOMS: atom_id res chain seq x y z
N MET A 1 19.33 47.01 -20.08
CA MET A 1 20.02 46.27 -19.01
C MET A 1 19.06 46.09 -17.84
N THR A 2 19.22 44.96 -17.13
CA THR A 2 18.60 44.56 -15.86
C THR A 2 17.09 44.23 -15.81
N SER A 3 16.86 42.92 -15.76
CA SER A 3 15.70 42.15 -15.27
C SER A 3 15.16 42.64 -13.91
N THR A 4 13.89 42.35 -13.59
CA THR A 4 13.51 41.49 -12.43
C THR A 4 11.98 41.41 -12.19
N ALA A 5 11.50 40.15 -12.20
CA ALA A 5 10.42 39.52 -11.41
C ALA A 5 8.92 39.83 -11.60
N ARG A 6 8.27 38.88 -12.28
CA ARG A 6 7.18 37.97 -11.79
C ARG A 6 6.03 38.56 -10.97
N ARG A 7 4.85 38.62 -11.59
CA ARG A 7 3.56 38.18 -11.04
C ARG A 7 2.61 37.84 -12.18
N THR A 8 2.57 36.57 -12.60
CA THR A 8 1.53 36.07 -13.50
C THR A 8 0.62 35.15 -12.71
N VAL A 9 -0.54 35.71 -12.35
CA VAL A 9 -1.74 34.96 -11.99
C VAL A 9 -2.05 34.04 -13.17
N ARG A 10 -2.01 32.72 -12.98
CA ARG A 10 -2.51 31.75 -13.97
C ARG A 10 -3.52 30.86 -13.28
N GLY A 11 -4.74 30.96 -13.79
CA GLY A 11 -5.98 30.51 -13.17
C GLY A 11 -6.08 29.01 -12.98
N LEU A 12 -6.99 28.67 -12.07
CA LEU A 12 -7.49 27.34 -11.80
C LEU A 12 -8.02 26.72 -13.10
N ALA A 13 -7.26 25.79 -13.68
CA ALA A 13 -7.76 24.94 -14.75
C ALA A 13 -8.74 23.93 -14.14
N VAL A 14 -10.04 24.21 -14.23
CA VAL A 14 -11.10 23.25 -13.94
C VAL A 14 -11.12 22.25 -15.10
N LEU A 15 -10.52 21.08 -14.88
CA LEU A 15 -10.67 19.93 -15.78
C LEU A 15 -12.00 19.24 -15.45
N ALA A 16 -13.03 19.56 -16.23
CA ALA A 16 -14.23 18.74 -16.30
C ALA A 16 -13.88 17.42 -17.02
N LEU A 17 -13.80 16.31 -16.28
CA LEU A 17 -13.88 14.97 -16.88
C LEU A 17 -15.29 14.43 -16.68
N ALA A 18 -16.07 14.46 -17.77
CA ALA A 18 -17.12 13.50 -18.00
C ALA A 18 -16.46 12.12 -18.18
N GLY A 19 -16.85 11.11 -17.40
CA GLY A 19 -16.30 9.77 -17.59
C GLY A 19 -16.91 8.72 -16.68
N GLY A 20 -17.80 7.91 -17.25
CA GLY A 20 -17.98 6.49 -16.93
C GLY A 20 -18.53 6.15 -15.56
N ILE A 21 -19.69 5.49 -15.54
CA ILE A 21 -20.17 4.72 -14.40
C ILE A 21 -19.10 3.64 -14.17
N ALA A 22 -18.21 3.84 -13.20
CA ALA A 22 -17.23 2.85 -12.83
C ALA A 22 -18.01 1.67 -12.24
N LEU A 23 -18.14 0.60 -13.03
CA LEU A 23 -18.54 -0.70 -12.52
C LEU A 23 -17.48 -1.08 -11.48
N THR A 24 -17.79 -0.90 -10.20
CA THR A 24 -16.90 -1.29 -9.11
C THR A 24 -16.81 -2.81 -9.11
N ALA A 25 -15.81 -3.32 -9.82
CA ALA A 25 -15.38 -4.70 -9.70
C ALA A 25 -15.06 -4.97 -8.21
N PRO A 26 -15.36 -6.16 -7.69
CA PRO A 26 -15.04 -6.49 -6.32
C PRO A 26 -13.52 -6.35 -6.17
N ALA A 27 -13.09 -5.54 -5.21
CA ALA A 27 -11.71 -5.25 -4.89
C ALA A 27 -11.23 -6.01 -3.63
N PRO A 28 -11.51 -7.33 -3.45
CA PRO A 28 -11.26 -7.99 -2.18
C PRO A 28 -9.77 -8.21 -1.92
N ALA A 29 -8.95 -8.33 -2.98
CA ALA A 29 -7.51 -8.58 -2.89
C ALA A 29 -6.73 -7.41 -2.24
N GLN A 30 -7.18 -6.18 -2.45
CA GLN A 30 -6.42 -5.02 -1.94
C GLN A 30 -6.68 -4.74 -0.45
N ALA A 31 -7.82 -5.18 0.09
CA ALA A 31 -8.17 -4.95 1.49
C ALA A 31 -7.23 -5.71 2.45
N GLY A 32 -7.05 -7.01 2.22
CA GLY A 32 -6.19 -7.84 3.07
C GLY A 32 -4.74 -7.39 3.12
N VAL A 33 -4.17 -6.97 1.98
CA VAL A 33 -2.81 -6.41 1.93
C VAL A 33 -2.70 -5.12 2.76
N LEU A 34 -3.74 -4.27 2.75
CA LEU A 34 -3.78 -3.05 3.55
C LEU A 34 -3.93 -3.36 5.05
N ASP A 35 -4.67 -4.39 5.42
CA ASP A 35 -4.82 -4.81 6.82
C ASP A 35 -3.51 -5.40 7.38
N CYS A 36 -2.82 -6.25 6.60
CA CYS A 36 -1.49 -6.77 6.94
C CYS A 36 -0.44 -5.66 7.09
N THR A 37 -0.37 -4.74 6.12
CA THR A 37 0.59 -3.62 6.19
C THR A 37 0.23 -2.62 7.30
N GLY A 38 -1.06 -2.37 7.53
CA GLY A 38 -1.57 -1.53 8.61
C GLY A 38 -1.21 -2.07 9.99
N TYR A 39 -1.44 -3.37 10.23
CA TYR A 39 -1.07 -4.05 11.48
C TYR A 39 0.41 -3.89 11.84
N LEU A 40 1.30 -3.97 10.84
CA LEU A 40 2.74 -3.82 11.01
C LEU A 40 3.14 -2.35 11.25
N SER A 41 2.52 -1.42 10.52
CA SER A 41 2.71 0.03 10.71
C SER A 41 2.35 0.47 12.14
N ASP A 42 1.22 -0.01 12.66
CA ASP A 42 0.75 0.31 14.02
C ASP A 42 1.74 -0.15 15.10
N ARG A 43 2.46 -1.25 14.82
CA ARG A 43 3.54 -1.81 15.66
C ARG A 43 4.91 -1.19 15.43
N LYS A 44 4.98 -0.08 14.69
CA LYS A 44 6.19 0.69 14.40
C LYS A 44 7.19 -0.02 13.49
N TYR A 45 6.74 -1.02 12.71
CA TYR A 45 7.56 -1.53 11.61
C TYR A 45 7.58 -0.55 10.44
N ILE A 46 8.70 -0.54 9.72
CA ILE A 46 8.83 0.23 8.49
C ILE A 46 8.16 -0.56 7.37
N VAL A 47 6.99 -0.12 6.94
CA VAL A 47 6.29 -0.70 5.80
C VAL A 47 6.95 -0.19 4.51
N GLY A 48 7.78 -1.05 3.93
CA GLY A 48 8.41 -0.82 2.62
C GLY A 48 7.98 -1.85 1.58
N PRO A 49 8.59 -1.82 0.38
CA PRO A 49 8.26 -2.74 -0.71
C PRO A 49 8.33 -4.22 -0.31
N SER A 50 9.27 -4.60 0.56
CA SER A 50 9.41 -5.98 1.05
C SER A 50 8.26 -6.44 1.93
N VAL A 51 7.71 -5.54 2.76
CA VAL A 51 6.54 -5.85 3.60
C VAL A 51 5.30 -5.96 2.72
N TYR A 52 5.13 -5.03 1.77
CA TYR A 52 4.03 -5.06 0.83
C TYR A 52 4.01 -6.35 0.01
N LEU A 53 5.16 -6.75 -0.55
CA LEU A 53 5.30 -8.01 -1.29
C LEU A 53 4.97 -9.23 -0.43
N ALA A 54 5.39 -9.26 0.85
CA ALA A 54 5.08 -10.37 1.75
C ALA A 54 3.57 -10.49 2.00
N CYS A 55 2.90 -9.36 2.26
CA CYS A 55 1.45 -9.32 2.43
C CYS A 55 0.72 -9.68 1.12
N GLU A 56 1.26 -9.30 -0.05
CA GLU A 56 0.69 -9.69 -1.35
C GLU A 56 0.78 -11.21 -1.58
N GLU A 57 1.92 -11.82 -1.22
CA GLU A 57 2.13 -13.27 -1.30
C GLU A 57 1.15 -14.06 -0.43
N ALA A 58 0.64 -13.50 0.68
CA ALA A 58 -0.33 -14.16 1.56
C ALA A 58 -1.66 -14.52 0.87
N GLN A 59 -1.98 -13.89 -0.26
CA GLN A 59 -3.21 -14.13 -1.02
C GLN A 59 -3.17 -15.41 -1.88
N ASP A 60 -1.98 -16.00 -2.06
CA ASP A 60 -1.83 -17.27 -2.78
C ASP A 60 -2.33 -18.46 -1.93
N TRP A 61 -2.59 -19.60 -2.59
CA TRP A 61 -3.08 -20.83 -1.93
C TRP A 61 -2.19 -21.37 -0.79
N ASP A 62 -0.88 -21.10 -0.85
CA ASP A 62 0.12 -21.38 0.20
C ASP A 62 0.81 -20.08 0.66
N GLY A 63 0.08 -18.96 0.53
CA GLY A 63 0.59 -17.62 0.70
C GLY A 63 1.02 -17.32 2.13
N HIS A 64 0.32 -17.88 3.11
CA HIS A 64 0.59 -17.65 4.53
C HIS A 64 2.03 -18.00 4.91
N LEU A 65 2.52 -19.19 4.50
CA LEU A 65 3.87 -19.63 4.81
C LEU A 65 4.92 -18.72 4.17
N ARG A 66 4.70 -18.30 2.92
CA ARG A 66 5.60 -17.39 2.20
C ARG A 66 5.64 -16.00 2.82
N CYS A 67 4.47 -15.48 3.19
CA CYS A 67 4.35 -14.22 3.91
C CYS A 67 5.11 -14.28 5.24
N PHE A 68 4.89 -15.33 6.04
CA PHE A 68 5.54 -15.52 7.32
C PHE A 68 7.07 -15.57 7.17
N ASP A 69 7.58 -16.46 6.31
CA ASP A 69 9.02 -16.64 6.09
C ASP A 69 9.67 -15.34 5.63
N ARG A 70 9.01 -14.61 4.72
CA ARG A 70 9.53 -13.34 4.22
C ARG A 70 9.54 -12.26 5.28
N LEU A 71 8.46 -12.07 6.04
CA LEU A 71 8.40 -11.09 7.13
C LEU A 71 9.45 -11.38 8.21
N VAL A 72 9.62 -12.65 8.59
CA VAL A 72 10.67 -13.07 9.54
C VAL A 72 12.07 -12.80 8.98
N SER A 73 12.30 -13.06 7.68
CA SER A 73 13.59 -12.80 7.04
C SER A 73 14.01 -11.32 7.09
N ILE A 74 13.04 -10.40 7.06
CA ILE A 74 13.25 -8.95 7.20
C ILE A 74 13.12 -8.46 8.65
N ARG A 75 13.25 -9.38 9.62
CA ARG A 75 13.30 -9.11 11.07
C ARG A 75 11.99 -8.64 11.69
N VAL A 76 10.84 -8.91 11.08
CA VAL A 76 9.56 -8.83 11.79
C VAL A 76 9.54 -9.94 12.84
N HIS A 77 9.12 -9.61 14.06
CA HIS A 77 8.97 -10.58 15.13
C HIS A 77 8.02 -11.71 14.70
N PRO A 78 8.34 -13.00 14.91
CA PRO A 78 7.54 -14.12 14.39
C PRO A 78 6.05 -14.04 14.74
N ALA A 79 5.71 -13.69 15.98
CA ALA A 79 4.30 -13.54 16.38
C ALA A 79 3.58 -12.38 15.67
N HIS A 80 4.30 -11.32 15.30
CA HIS A 80 3.72 -10.20 14.53
C HIS A 80 3.62 -10.56 13.04
N ALA A 81 4.55 -11.36 12.52
CA ALA A 81 4.50 -11.86 11.15
C ALA A 81 3.31 -12.79 10.95
N ASP A 82 3.14 -13.79 11.83
CA ASP A 82 2.04 -14.75 11.74
C ASP A 82 0.67 -14.07 11.83
N GLU A 83 0.49 -13.16 12.79
CA GLU A 83 -0.75 -12.39 12.92
C GLU A 83 -0.99 -11.49 11.70
N ALA A 84 0.04 -10.80 11.19
CA ALA A 84 -0.11 -9.96 10.00
C ALA A 84 -0.54 -10.76 8.76
N CYS A 85 0.00 -11.96 8.57
CA CYS A 85 -0.33 -12.82 7.43
C CYS A 85 -1.76 -13.40 7.52
N HIS A 86 -2.32 -13.56 8.73
CA HIS A 86 -3.73 -13.95 8.93
C HIS A 86 -4.73 -12.82 8.62
N LEU A 87 -4.27 -11.58 8.49
CA LEU A 87 -5.11 -10.42 8.20
C LEU A 87 -5.26 -10.17 6.69
N VAL A 88 -4.70 -11.03 5.84
CA VAL A 88 -4.78 -10.91 4.37
C VAL A 88 -5.98 -11.67 3.80
#